data_AF-A0A6S6YWK9-F1
#
_entry.id   AF-A0A6S6YWK9-F1
#
_cell.length_a   1.000
_cell.length_b   1.000
_cell.length_c   1.000
_cell.angle_alpha   90.00
_cell.angle_beta   90.00
_cell.angle_gamma   90.00
#
_symmetry.space_group_name_H-M   'P 1'
#
loop_
_entity.id
_entity.type
_entity.pdbx_description
1 polymer ?
#
loop_
_entity_poly.entity_id
_entity_poly.type
_entity_poly.pdbx_seq_one_letter_code
_entity_poly.pdbx_strand_id
1 'polypeptide(L)'
;MIEMRAIPPNEYVKLINSLNGQAHPGRGRRLVTYTVTGMNLDQRTHLNIPRNALSASASSIIELRQRGVFCFPILAPLDEDRPVASKTRMRKLS
;
A
#
# COMPACT_ATOMS: atom_id res chain seq x y z
N MET A 1 10.76 17.27 -15.92
CA MET A 1 10.94 16.79 -14.53
C MET A 1 9.56 16.48 -13.98
N ILE A 2 9.29 15.27 -13.50
CA ILE A 2 7.99 14.93 -12.92
C ILE A 2 8.05 15.32 -11.44
N GLU A 3 7.10 16.13 -10.98
CA GLU A 3 6.99 16.49 -9.56
C GLU A 3 6.51 15.29 -8.74
N MET A 4 7.22 14.97 -7.66
CA MET A 4 6.83 13.89 -6.76
C MET A 4 5.98 14.43 -5.63
N ARG A 5 4.77 13.88 -5.48
CA ARG A 5 3.82 14.22 -4.42
C ARG A 5 3.43 12.98 -3.63
N ALA A 6 3.72 13.01 -2.32
CA ALA A 6 3.14 12.08 -1.37
C ALA A 6 1.76 12.58 -0.92
N ILE A 7 0.77 11.70 -0.92
CA ILE A 7 -0.60 11.98 -0.45
C ILE A 7 -1.01 10.98 0.63
N PRO A 8 -1.95 11.33 1.50
CA PRO A 8 -2.42 10.43 2.55
C PRO A 8 -3.22 9.23 1.98
N PRO A 9 -3.32 8.12 2.72
CA PRO A 9 -3.93 6.88 2.23
C PRO A 9 -5.40 7.00 1.79
N ASN A 10 -6.17 7.83 2.48
CA ASN A 10 -7.56 8.12 2.12
C ASN A 10 -7.69 8.76 0.74
N GLU A 11 -6.79 9.67 0.38
CA GLU A 11 -6.76 10.29 -0.95
C GLU A 11 -6.26 9.32 -2.01
N TYR A 12 -5.20 8.56 -1.70
CA TYR A 12 -4.64 7.59 -2.64
C TYR A 12 -5.66 6.52 -3.04
N VAL A 13 -6.39 5.98 -2.07
CA VAL A 13 -7.43 4.97 -2.31
C VAL A 13 -8.62 5.55 -3.08
N LYS A 14 -8.99 6.81 -2.85
CA LYS A 14 -10.02 7.50 -3.67
C LYS A 14 -9.58 7.61 -5.12
N LEU A 15 -8.32 7.96 -5.39
CA LEU A 15 -7.79 8.04 -6.75
C LEU A 15 -7.78 6.67 -7.44
N ILE A 16 -7.31 5.62 -6.76
CA ILE A 16 -7.35 4.25 -7.30
C ILE A 16 -8.79 3.85 -7.67
N ASN A 17 -9.74 4.06 -6.76
CA ASN A 17 -11.13 3.69 -7.00
C ASN A 17 -11.76 4.50 -8.15
N SER A 18 -11.42 5.77 -8.28
CA SER A 18 -11.87 6.61 -9.40
C SER A 18 -11.34 6.08 -10.73
N LEU A 19 -10.04 5.80 -10.83
CA LEU A 19 -9.41 5.24 -12.03
C LEU A 19 -9.98 3.86 -12.38
N ASN A 20 -10.15 3.00 -11.37
CA ASN A 20 -10.77 1.69 -11.56
C ASN A 20 -12.20 1.80 -12.11
N GLY A 21 -12.98 2.77 -11.60
CA GLY A 21 -14.35 3.02 -12.05
C GLY A 21 -14.44 3.55 -13.47
N GLN A 22 -13.49 4.39 -13.89
CA GLN A 22 -13.37 4.87 -15.28
C GLN A 22 -13.03 3.74 -16.24
N ALA A 23 -12.13 2.83 -15.84
CA ALA A 23 -11.72 1.70 -16.67
C ALA A 23 -12.80 0.60 -16.78
N HIS A 24 -13.65 0.42 -15.75
CA HIS A 24 -14.63 -0.67 -15.70
C HIS A 24 -16.00 -0.21 -15.14
N PRO A 25 -16.76 0.61 -15.89
CA PRO A 25 -18.10 1.02 -15.48
C PRO A 25 -19.03 -0.20 -15.38
N GLY A 26 -19.64 -0.39 -14.21
CA GLY A 26 -20.67 -1.44 -13.98
C GLY A 26 -20.23 -2.67 -13.19
N ARG A 27 -18.93 -2.85 -12.88
CA ARG A 27 -18.51 -3.86 -11.89
C ARG A 27 -18.75 -3.31 -10.48
N GLY A 28 -19.76 -3.86 -9.80
CA GLY A 28 -20.22 -3.41 -8.48
C GLY A 28 -19.10 -3.15 -7.47
N ARG A 29 -19.04 -1.89 -7.01
CA ARG A 29 -18.70 -1.29 -5.69
C ARG A 29 -17.76 -2.01 -4.70
N ARG A 30 -16.98 -3.02 -5.07
CA ARG A 30 -15.90 -3.48 -4.19
C ARG A 30 -14.71 -2.54 -4.35
N LEU A 31 -14.76 -1.49 -3.56
CA LEU A 31 -13.74 -0.45 -3.50
C LEU A 31 -12.48 -1.02 -2.88
N VAL A 32 -11.33 -0.64 -3.44
CA VAL A 32 -10.05 -0.74 -2.73
C VAL A 32 -10.21 0.00 -1.42
N THR A 33 -9.74 -0.60 -0.34
CA THR A 33 -9.67 0.03 0.99
C THR A 33 -8.24 -0.03 1.51
N TYR A 34 -7.99 0.54 2.67
CA TYR A 34 -6.68 0.50 3.29
C TYR A 34 -6.79 0.29 4.80
N THR A 35 -5.72 -0.23 5.38
CA THR A 35 -5.48 -0.23 6.82
C THR A 35 -4.13 0.41 7.08
N VAL A 36 -4.00 1.13 8.20
CA VAL A 36 -2.72 1.62 8.69
C VAL A 36 -2.38 0.85 9.96
N THR A 37 -1.21 0.23 9.98
CA THR A 37 -0.69 -0.54 11.12
C THR A 37 0.57 0.12 11.65
N GLY A 38 0.95 -0.12 12.90
CA GLY A 38 2.13 0.49 13.54
C GLY A 38 1.86 1.87 14.17
N MET A 39 2.89 2.45 14.78
CA MET A 39 2.84 3.77 15.43
C MET A 39 4.04 4.62 15.02
N ASN A 40 3.86 5.92 14.87
CA ASN A 40 4.91 6.87 14.50
C ASN A 40 5.70 6.42 13.24
N LEU A 41 7.01 6.19 13.38
CA LEU A 41 7.91 5.82 12.27
C LEU A 41 7.67 4.40 11.73
N ASP A 42 7.02 3.55 12.51
CA ASP A 42 6.69 2.18 12.14
C ASP A 42 5.33 2.08 11.43
N GLN A 43 4.64 3.21 11.19
CA GLN A 43 3.38 3.17 10.48
C GLN A 43 3.57 2.62 9.06
N ARG A 44 2.63 1.77 8.63
CA ARG A 44 2.59 1.18 7.29
C ARG A 44 1.17 1.21 6.75
N THR A 45 1.03 1.56 5.48
CA THR A 45 -0.26 1.49 4.78
C THR A 45 -0.35 0.16 4.05
N HIS A 46 -1.44 -0.57 4.25
CA HIS A 46 -1.76 -1.80 3.52
C HIS A 46 -2.99 -1.56 2.67
N LEU A 47 -2.91 -1.83 1.36
CA LEU A 47 -4.07 -1.78 0.47
C LEU A 47 -4.78 -3.14 0.49
N ASN A 48 -6.08 -3.10 0.76
CA ASN A 48 -6.96 -4.25 0.62
C ASN A 48 -7.62 -4.16 -0.76
N ILE A 49 -7.10 -4.94 -1.71
CA ILE A 49 -7.56 -4.95 -3.10
C ILE A 49 -8.40 -6.21 -3.34
N PRO A 50 -9.71 -6.07 -3.64
CA PRO A 50 -10.55 -7.19 -4.02
C PRO A 50 -10.01 -7.92 -5.26
N ARG A 51 -10.05 -9.26 -5.28
CA ARG A 51 -9.49 -10.08 -6.38
C ARG A 51 -10.02 -9.68 -7.76
N ASN A 52 -11.29 -9.32 -7.87
CA ASN A 52 -11.93 -8.88 -9.11
C ASN A 52 -11.48 -7.47 -9.58
N ALA A 53 -10.86 -6.68 -8.69
CA ALA A 53 -10.34 -5.35 -8.96
C ALA A 53 -8.80 -5.32 -9.07
N LEU A 54 -8.12 -6.47 -8.91
CA LEU A 54 -6.66 -6.54 -8.83
C LEU A 54 -5.97 -5.98 -10.09
N SER A 55 -6.38 -6.45 -11.27
CA SER A 55 -5.81 -6.00 -12.54
C SER A 55 -6.04 -4.50 -12.77
N ALA A 56 -7.26 -4.01 -12.58
CA ALA A 56 -7.56 -2.58 -12.71
C ALA A 56 -6.77 -1.73 -11.70
N SER A 57 -6.67 -2.18 -10.45
CA SER A 57 -5.95 -1.47 -9.39
C SER A 57 -4.44 -1.43 -9.67
N ALA A 58 -3.86 -2.51 -10.23
CA ALA A 58 -2.46 -2.53 -10.62
C ALA A 58 -2.16 -1.48 -11.70
N SER A 59 -3.00 -1.40 -12.74
CA SER A 59 -2.91 -0.36 -13.76
C SER A 59 -3.04 1.04 -13.18
N SER A 60 -4.04 1.27 -12.32
CA SER A 60 -4.24 2.56 -11.64
C SER A 60 -3.04 2.97 -10.78
N ILE A 61 -2.43 2.02 -10.06
CA ILE A 61 -1.23 2.29 -9.25
C ILE A 61 -0.03 2.65 -10.12
N ILE A 62 0.16 1.96 -11.26
CA ILE A 62 1.22 2.28 -12.22
C ILE A 62 1.02 3.70 -12.79
N GLU A 63 -0.21 4.04 -13.18
CA GLU A 63 -0.56 5.37 -13.68
C GLU A 63 -0.28 6.47 -12.65
N LEU A 64 -0.64 6.24 -11.37
CA LEU A 64 -0.34 7.19 -10.30
C LEU A 64 1.17 7.37 -10.10
N ARG A 65 1.97 6.30 -10.17
CA ARG A 65 3.44 6.38 -10.10
C ARG A 65 4.03 7.16 -11.27
N GLN A 66 3.51 6.96 -12.48
CA GLN A 66 3.93 7.72 -13.67
C GLN A 66 3.60 9.21 -13.53
N ARG A 67 2.56 9.56 -12.78
CA ARG A 67 2.21 10.95 -12.43
C ARG A 67 2.97 11.51 -11.23
N GLY A 68 3.89 10.73 -10.63
CA GLY A 68 4.63 11.13 -9.43
C GLY A 68 3.82 11.09 -8.14
N VAL A 69 2.66 10.42 -8.11
CA VAL A 69 1.77 10.35 -6.94
C VAL A 69 2.01 9.06 -6.14
N PHE A 70 2.32 9.22 -4.85
CA PHE A 70 2.63 8.12 -3.92
C PHE A 70 1.83 8.22 -2.63
N CYS A 71 1.68 7.10 -1.91
CA CYS A 71 1.02 7.04 -0.61
C CYS A 71 2.04 6.88 0.52
N PHE A 72 1.95 7.75 1.55
CA PHE A 72 2.72 7.60 2.79
C PHE A 72 1.80 7.33 3.99
N PRO A 73 2.24 6.50 4.96
CA PRO A 73 3.53 5.81 5.02
C PRO A 73 3.65 4.67 3.99
N ILE A 74 4.86 4.52 3.43
CA ILE A 74 5.24 3.69 2.27
C ILE A 74 4.52 2.34 2.32
N LEU A 75 3.86 2.00 1.21
CA LEU A 75 3.44 0.63 0.91
C LEU A 75 4.71 -0.24 1.00
N ALA A 76 4.89 -0.96 2.10
CA ALA A 76 6.03 -1.85 2.23
C ALA A 76 6.14 -2.72 0.96
N PRO A 77 7.36 -2.99 0.45
CA PRO A 77 7.52 -4.09 -0.48
C PRO A 77 6.90 -5.34 0.15
N LEU A 78 6.43 -6.28 -0.68
CA LEU A 78 5.99 -7.61 -0.28
C LEU A 78 7.17 -8.46 0.23
N ASP A 79 7.99 -7.93 1.14
CA ASP A 79 8.99 -8.69 1.84
C ASP A 79 8.28 -9.41 2.99
N GLU A 80 7.89 -10.65 2.68
CA GLU A 80 7.48 -11.63 3.65
C GLU A 80 8.51 -11.78 4.77
N ASP A 81 7.97 -11.93 5.98
CA ASP A 81 8.51 -12.64 7.14
C ASP A 81 10.01 -13.01 7.07
N ARG A 82 10.88 -12.13 7.56
CA ARG A 82 12.06 -12.61 8.27
C ARG A 82 11.77 -12.61 9.76
N PRO A 83 11.76 -13.78 10.42
CA PRO A 83 11.69 -13.83 11.87
C PRO A 83 12.93 -13.12 12.41
N VAL A 84 12.72 -12.04 13.16
CA VAL A 84 13.76 -11.46 14.00
C VAL A 84 14.11 -12.54 15.02
N ALA A 85 15.25 -13.20 14.81
CA ALA A 85 15.80 -14.18 15.73
C ALA A 85 16.08 -13.49 17.07
N SER A 86 15.07 -13.49 17.93
CA SER A 86 15.15 -13.13 19.33
C SER A 86 15.78 -14.32 20.04
N LYS A 87 17.06 -14.19 20.38
CA LYS A 87 17.71 -14.86 21.53
C LYS A 87 19.15 -14.34 21.68
N THR A 88 19.30 -13.13 22.21
CA THR A 88 20.46 -12.85 23.06
C THR A 88 20.30 -13.68 24.33
N ARG A 89 20.75 -14.94 24.30
CA ARG A 89 20.96 -15.70 25.52
C ARG A 89 22.41 -15.47 25.92
N MET A 90 22.64 -14.48 26.79
CA MET A 90 23.86 -14.44 27.59
C MET A 90 23.99 -15.80 28.28
N ARG A 91 25.00 -16.58 27.91
CA ARG A 91 25.59 -17.57 28.80
C ARG A 91 26.87 -16.95 29.34
N LYS A 92 26.75 -16.32 30.50
CA LYS A 92 27.81 -16.41 31.52
C LYS A 92 27.88 -17.86 31.97
N LEU A 93 29.10 -18.28 32.33
CA LEU A 93 29.52 -19.33 33.28
C LEU A 93 30.81 -19.91 32.66
N SER A 94 31.99 -19.49 33.10
CA SER A 94 32.66 -19.75 34.40
C SER A 94 33.79 -20.73 34.15
#